data_AF-A0AAD9YQH8-F1
#
_entry.id   AF-A0AAD9YQH8-F1
#
_cell.length_a   1.000
_cell.length_b   1.000
_cell.length_c   1.000
_cell.angle_alpha   90.00
_cell.angle_beta   90.00
_cell.angle_gamma   90.00
#
_symmetry.space_group_name_H-M   'P 1'
#
loop_
_entity.id
_entity.type
_entity.pdbx_description
1 polymer ?
#
loop_
_entity_poly.entity_id
_entity_poly.type
_entity_poly.pdbx_seq_one_letter_code
_entity_poly.pdbx_strand_id
1 'polypeptide(L)'
;MDSDESRVYRVQPNGMRLINTETLGLQRFPEGSIPPYAILSHVWGDEDDECRFQDFNDTKEPREELKSKKGYAKIVNFRRK
;
A
#
# COMPACT_ATOMS: atom_id res chain seq x y z
N MET A 1 31.86 24.65 14.26
CA MET A 1 30.93 24.13 15.31
C MET A 1 29.57 24.29 14.69
N ASP A 2 29.31 23.36 13.79
CA ASP A 2 28.44 23.57 12.64
C ASP A 2 27.00 23.29 13.04
N SER A 3 26.22 24.36 13.00
CA SER A 3 24.77 24.38 13.16
C SER A 3 24.11 23.69 11.97
N ASP A 4 23.93 22.38 12.04
CA ASP A 4 23.06 21.63 11.13
C ASP A 4 21.86 21.05 11.89
N GLU A 5 21.15 21.97 12.55
CA GLU A 5 19.84 21.70 13.15
C GLU A 5 18.75 22.17 12.18
N SER A 6 18.58 21.44 11.08
CA SER A 6 17.29 21.27 10.43
C SER A 6 17.41 20.27 9.29
N ARG A 7 17.41 18.98 9.65
CA ARG A 7 16.68 18.02 8.82
C ARG A 7 15.25 18.50 8.79
N VAL A 8 14.91 19.33 7.81
CA VAL A 8 13.55 19.64 7.42
C VAL A 8 12.94 18.28 7.11
N TYR A 9 12.24 17.70 8.09
CA TYR A 9 11.36 16.59 7.81
C TYR A 9 10.39 17.15 6.78
N ARG A 10 10.57 16.75 5.52
CA ARG A 10 9.51 16.90 4.52
C ARG A 10 8.32 16.16 5.12
N VAL A 11 7.44 16.90 5.81
CA VAL A 11 6.12 16.41 6.15
C VAL A 11 5.52 16.08 4.80
N GLN A 12 5.46 14.78 4.47
CA GLN A 12 4.77 14.36 3.27
C GLN A 12 3.35 14.91 3.43
N PRO A 13 2.80 15.64 2.43
CA PRO A 13 1.47 16.19 2.55
C PRO A 13 0.51 15.09 3.00
N ASN A 14 -0.28 15.39 4.04
CA ASN A 14 -1.23 14.47 4.64
C ASN A 14 -2.11 13.82 3.55
N GLY A 15 -2.41 12.53 3.70
CA GLY A 15 -3.18 11.76 2.74
C GLY A 15 -3.07 10.25 2.96
N MET A 16 -3.93 9.48 2.30
CA MET A 16 -3.98 8.02 2.41
C MET A 16 -3.53 7.37 1.11
N ARG A 17 -2.93 6.17 1.19
CA ARG A 17 -2.68 5.33 0.02
C ARG A 17 -3.57 4.11 0.13
N LEU A 18 -4.43 3.92 -0.87
CA LEU A 18 -5.37 2.79 -0.94
C LEU A 18 -5.00 1.92 -2.13
N ILE A 19 -5.31 0.62 -2.04
CA ILE A 19 -5.15 -0.29 -3.17
C ILE A 19 -6.32 -0.08 -4.14
N ASN A 20 -6.01 0.24 -5.39
CA ASN A 20 -7.01 0.30 -6.44
C ASN A 20 -7.39 -1.13 -6.86
N THR A 21 -8.68 -1.47 -6.88
CA THR A 21 -9.15 -2.84 -7.16
C THR A 21 -9.05 -3.23 -8.64
N GLU A 22 -8.97 -2.26 -9.54
CA GLU A 22 -8.81 -2.49 -10.98
C GLU A 22 -7.33 -2.72 -11.32
N THR A 23 -6.46 -1.83 -10.84
CA THR A 23 -5.03 -1.85 -11.17
C THR A 23 -4.17 -2.64 -10.18
N LEU A 24 -4.68 -2.92 -8.98
CA LEU A 24 -3.97 -3.52 -7.83
C LEU A 24 -2.78 -2.70 -7.32
N GLY A 25 -2.57 -1.50 -7.84
CA GLY A 25 -1.53 -0.57 -7.40
C GLY A 25 -1.97 0.31 -6.23
N LEU A 26 -0.99 0.86 -5.52
CA LEU A 26 -1.25 1.89 -4.51
C LEU A 26 -1.57 3.22 -5.19
N GLN A 27 -2.74 3.76 -4.88
CA GLN A 27 -3.17 5.07 -5.32
C GLN A 27 -3.19 6.03 -4.13
N ARG A 28 -2.54 7.19 -4.29
CA ARG A 28 -2.53 8.24 -3.27
C ARG A 28 -3.77 9.12 -3.39
N PHE A 29 -4.40 9.39 -2.25
CA PHE A 29 -5.50 10.32 -2.09
C PHE A 29 -5.09 11.44 -1.14
N PRO A 30 -5.15 12.72 -1.55
CA PRO A 30 -4.93 13.82 -0.64
C PRO A 30 -6.01 13.87 0.46
N GLU A 31 -5.67 14.53 1.56
CA GLU A 31 -6.62 14.83 2.62
C GLU A 31 -7.86 15.55 2.05
N GLY A 32 -9.06 15.16 2.49
CA GLY A 32 -10.33 15.69 1.98
C GLY A 32 -10.87 15.04 0.69
N SER A 33 -10.10 14.16 0.03
CA SER A 33 -10.56 13.45 -1.18
C SER A 33 -10.45 11.92 -1.07
N ILE A 34 -10.47 11.38 0.15
CA ILE A 34 -10.41 9.93 0.39
C ILE A 34 -11.78 9.34 0.03
N PRO A 35 -11.88 8.42 -0.94
CA PRO A 35 -13.15 7.79 -1.31
C PRO A 35 -13.61 6.81 -0.24
N PRO A 36 -14.87 6.36 -0.24
CA PRO A 36 -15.29 5.20 0.55
C PRO A 36 -14.38 4.00 0.27
N TYR A 37 -13.92 3.34 1.33
CA TYR A 37 -13.01 2.20 1.24
C TYR A 37 -13.45 1.08 2.18
N ALA A 38 -12.99 -0.13 1.89
CA ALA A 38 -13.17 -1.29 2.76
C ALA A 38 -11.82 -1.73 3.31
N ILE A 39 -11.80 -2.15 4.58
CA ILE A 39 -10.63 -2.75 5.21
C ILE A 39 -10.79 -4.26 5.13
N LEU A 40 -9.80 -4.92 4.52
CA LEU A 40 -9.70 -6.38 4.55
C LEU A 40 -9.06 -6.81 5.87
N SER A 41 -9.88 -6.98 6.91
CA SER A 41 -9.47 -7.54 8.20
C SER A 41 -9.20 -9.05 8.09
N HIS A 42 -8.37 -9.58 8.99
CA HIS A 42 -7.80 -10.94 9.14
C HIS A 42 -6.33 -11.08 8.72
N VAL A 43 -5.59 -11.85 9.52
CA VAL A 43 -4.20 -12.29 9.27
C VAL A 43 -4.17 -13.19 8.03
N TRP A 44 -3.20 -12.99 7.14
CA TRP A 44 -3.15 -13.64 5.82
C TRP A 44 -2.32 -14.94 5.78
N GLY A 45 -1.95 -15.46 6.95
CA GLY A 45 -1.08 -16.61 7.13
C GLY A 45 0.01 -16.28 8.14
N ASP A 46 1.24 -16.69 7.84
CA ASP A 46 2.41 -16.25 8.61
C ASP A 46 2.84 -14.83 8.19
N GLU A 47 3.76 -14.19 8.92
CA GLU A 47 4.20 -12.82 8.60
C GLU A 47 4.74 -12.66 7.17
N ASP A 48 5.30 -13.72 6.60
CA ASP A 48 5.81 -13.76 5.22
C ASP A 48 4.69 -13.81 4.17
N ASP A 49 3.49 -14.27 4.56
CA ASP A 49 2.29 -14.32 3.72
C ASP A 49 1.56 -12.96 3.67
N GLU A 50 1.88 -12.03 4.56
CA GLU A 50 1.30 -10.68 4.58
C GLU A 50 1.92 -9.77 3.52
N CYS A 51 1.08 -8.98 2.82
CA CYS A 51 1.57 -7.96 1.90
C CYS A 51 1.91 -6.69 2.68
N ARG A 52 3.16 -6.28 2.59
CA ARG A 52 3.70 -5.06 3.18
C ARG A 52 3.56 -3.92 2.20
N PHE A 53 3.54 -2.70 2.71
CA PHE A 53 3.54 -1.49 1.87
C PHE A 53 4.70 -1.50 0.84
N GLN A 54 5.87 -1.96 1.25
CA GLN A 54 7.08 -2.04 0.41
C GLN A 54 6.98 -3.05 -0.75
N ASP A 55 6.02 -3.97 -0.69
CA ASP A 55 5.81 -4.93 -1.77
C ASP A 55 5.09 -4.28 -2.97
N PHE A 56 4.33 -3.22 -2.71
CA PHE A 56 3.65 -2.42 -3.72
C PHE A 56 4.56 -1.29 -4.17
N ASN A 57 5.44 -1.60 -5.12
CA ASN A 57 6.23 -0.59 -5.81
C ASN A 57 5.35 0.28 -6.73
N ASP A 58 5.80 1.50 -7.03
CA ASP A 58 5.19 2.38 -8.06
C ASP A 58 5.39 1.85 -9.50
N THR A 59 5.74 0.58 -9.68
CA THR A 59 5.90 -0.06 -10.99
C THR A 59 4.55 -0.56 -11.51
N LYS A 60 4.37 -0.57 -12.84
CA LYS A 60 3.13 -1.01 -13.48
C LYS A 60 2.76 -2.48 -13.16
N GLU A 61 3.74 -3.30 -12.83
CA GLU A 61 3.55 -4.71 -12.51
C GLU A 61 3.97 -4.99 -11.06
N PRO A 62 3.18 -5.78 -10.30
CA PRO A 62 3.57 -6.25 -8.99
C PRO A 62 4.76 -7.21 -9.10
N ARG A 63 5.65 -7.15 -8.12
CA ARG A 63 6.80 -8.05 -8.03
C ARG A 63 6.36 -9.51 -7.93
N GLU A 64 7.19 -10.42 -8.44
CA GLU A 64 6.89 -11.87 -8.36
C GLU A 64 6.79 -12.35 -6.91
N GLU A 65 7.57 -11.76 -6.00
CA GLU A 65 7.49 -12.08 -4.56
C GLU A 65 6.17 -11.61 -3.92
N LEU A 66 5.53 -10.56 -4.44
CA LEU A 66 4.21 -10.14 -3.99
C LEU A 66 3.14 -11.11 -4.50
N LYS A 67 3.26 -11.55 -5.75
CA LYS A 67 2.30 -12.48 -6.38
C LYS A 67 2.22 -13.83 -5.68
N SER A 68 3.30 -14.28 -5.05
CA SER A 68 3.35 -15.55 -4.31
C SER A 68 2.71 -15.48 -2.91
N LYS A 69 2.46 -14.29 -2.36
CA LYS A 69 1.89 -14.12 -1.02
C LYS A 69 0.41 -14.48 -1.00
N LYS A 70 -0.02 -15.26 0.00
CA LYS A 70 -1.45 -15.59 0.21
C LYS A 70 -2.31 -14.34 0.38
N GLY A 71 -1.76 -13.33 1.04
CA GLY A 71 -2.38 -12.02 1.15
C GLY A 71 -2.75 -11.37 -0.17
N TYR A 72 -1.86 -11.48 -1.16
CA TYR A 72 -2.06 -10.89 -2.47
C TYR A 72 -3.18 -11.60 -3.23
N ALA A 73 -3.25 -12.93 -3.12
CA ALA A 73 -4.35 -13.72 -3.69
C ALA A 73 -5.71 -13.27 -3.14
N LYS A 74 -5.81 -12.89 -1.85
CA LYS A 74 -7.04 -12.37 -1.25
C LYS A 74 -7.44 -11.02 -1.86
N ILE A 75 -6.49 -10.11 -2.06
CA ILE A 75 -6.72 -8.81 -2.72
C ILE A 75 -7.26 -9.05 -4.15
N VAL A 76 -6.60 -9.94 -4.91
CA VAL A 76 -6.99 -10.29 -6.29
C VAL A 76 -8.36 -10.97 -6.36
N ASN A 77 -8.73 -11.77 -5.35
CA ASN A 77 -9.99 -12.48 -5.32
C ASN A 77 -11.14 -11.62 -4.77
N PHE A 78 -10.87 -10.63 -3.91
CA PHE A 78 -11.90 -9.71 -3.41
C PHE A 78 -12.62 -8.97 -4.54
N ARG A 79 -11.91 -8.65 -5.63
CA ARG A 79 -12.52 -8.01 -6.81
C ARG A 79 -13.29 -8.97 -7.73
N ARG A 80 -13.07 -10.29 -7.62
CA ARG A 80 -13.72 -11.28 -8.49
C ARG A 80 -15.13 -11.55 -7.97
N LYS A 81 -16.13 -10.97 -8.63
CA LYS A 81 -17.51 -11.47 -8.62
C LYS A 81 -17.72 -12.46 -9.75
#